data_AF-A0A061DQX1-F1
#
_entry.id   AF-A0A061DQX1-F1
#
_cell.length_a   1.000
_cell.length_b   1.000
_cell.length_c   1.000
_cell.angle_alpha   90.00
_cell.angle_beta   90.00
_cell.angle_gamma   90.00
#
_symmetry.space_group_name_H-M   'P 1'
#
loop_
_entity.id
_entity.type
_entity.pdbx_description
1 polymer ?
#
loop_
_entity_poly.entity_id
_entity_poly.type
_entity_poly.pdbx_seq_one_letter_code
_entity_poly.pdbx_strand_id
1 'polypeptide(L)'
;MASLLRVSANGFRSEKLPLLSRGKRRQGIAAKKAAFRWVPVAMSLSMSTTAIQHNQKATSLDLAIPIMVNSCTGKMGKAVIKAADSAGLHIVPVSFGAEKESGQTIELCGKEILVHGPSEKESVLASVFHEYPNLIVVDYTVPATVNGNL
;
A
#
# COMPACT_ATOMS: atom_id res chain seq x y z
N MET A 1 -6.08 17.76 59.34
CA MET A 1 -5.58 18.75 58.38
C MET A 1 -6.33 18.57 57.07
N ALA A 2 -7.37 19.38 56.85
CA ALA A 2 -8.15 19.40 55.62
C ALA A 2 -7.75 20.64 54.79
N SER A 3 -7.57 20.45 53.48
CA SER A 3 -7.59 21.47 52.42
C SER A 3 -7.55 20.67 51.11
N LEU A 4 -8.59 20.45 50.31
CA LEU A 4 -9.54 21.36 49.64
C LEU A 4 -8.87 22.52 48.90
N LEU A 5 -8.84 22.40 47.55
CA LEU A 5 -9.17 23.40 46.52
C LEU A 5 -8.48 22.99 45.20
N ARG A 6 -8.93 23.26 43.97
CA ARG A 6 -10.23 23.51 43.34
C ARG A 6 -9.90 23.67 41.85
N VAL A 7 -10.68 22.98 41.00
CA VAL A 7 -10.98 23.19 39.58
C VAL A 7 -10.32 24.37 38.83
N SER A 8 -9.84 24.10 37.61
CA SER A 8 -10.17 24.99 36.47
C SER A 8 -10.37 24.18 35.19
N ALA A 9 -11.59 24.26 34.65
CA ALA A 9 -11.97 23.86 33.31
C ALA A 9 -11.76 25.06 32.37
N ASN A 10 -11.17 24.85 31.20
CA ASN A 10 -11.20 25.74 30.03
C ASN A 10 -10.48 25.00 28.88
N GLY A 11 -10.96 24.90 27.65
CA GLY A 11 -12.19 25.36 27.05
C GLY A 11 -12.33 24.66 25.69
N PHE A 12 -13.52 24.11 25.44
CA PHE A 12 -13.92 23.56 24.16
C PHE A 12 -14.12 24.75 23.20
N ARG A 13 -13.19 24.98 22.27
CA ARG A 13 -13.34 26.02 21.25
C ARG A 13 -13.69 25.36 19.91
N SER A 14 -14.99 25.38 19.62
CA SER A 14 -15.56 25.05 18.31
C SER A 14 -15.12 26.13 17.31
N GLU A 15 -14.22 25.77 16.40
CA GLU A 15 -13.90 26.60 15.24
C GLU A 15 -15.00 26.39 14.19
N LYS A 16 -15.73 27.48 13.93
CA LYS A 16 -16.88 27.58 13.02
C LYS A 16 -16.42 27.41 11.57
N LEU A 17 -17.13 26.56 10.84
CA LEU A 17 -17.12 26.52 9.38
C LEU A 17 -17.60 27.87 8.81
N PRO A 18 -16.89 28.49 7.85
CA PRO A 18 -17.46 29.57 7.08
C PRO A 18 -18.46 29.02 6.05
N LEU A 19 -19.73 29.16 6.42
CA LEU A 19 -20.87 29.14 5.52
C LEU A 19 -20.74 30.32 4.54
N LEU A 20 -20.30 30.06 3.30
CA LEU A 20 -20.35 31.04 2.23
C LEU A 20 -21.61 30.87 1.38
N SER A 21 -22.31 31.99 1.28
CA SER A 21 -23.65 32.22 0.79
C SER A 21 -23.66 32.55 -0.71
N ARG A 22 -24.66 32.01 -1.40
CA ARG A 22 -25.38 32.51 -2.60
C ARG A 22 -24.61 32.99 -3.85
N GLY A 23 -24.89 32.27 -4.93
CA GLY A 23 -25.07 32.79 -6.30
C GLY A 23 -25.06 31.61 -7.29
N LYS A 24 -25.91 31.45 -8.31
CA LYS A 24 -26.97 32.24 -8.92
C LYS A 24 -27.76 31.25 -9.79
N ARG A 25 -29.11 31.28 -9.75
CA ARG A 25 -29.99 30.53 -10.67
C ARG A 25 -29.56 30.79 -12.12
N ARG A 26 -29.34 29.73 -12.90
CA ARG A 26 -29.57 29.73 -14.35
C ARG A 26 -30.56 28.63 -14.68
N GLN A 27 -31.65 29.06 -15.29
CA GLN A 27 -32.75 28.24 -15.75
C GLN A 27 -32.33 27.48 -17.01
N GLY A 28 -32.82 26.24 -17.09
CA GLY A 28 -33.23 25.48 -18.28
C GLY A 28 -32.36 25.52 -19.54
N ILE A 29 -31.97 24.34 -20.01
CA ILE A 29 -32.53 23.75 -21.24
C ILE A 29 -32.50 22.22 -21.05
N ALA A 30 -33.68 21.61 -21.09
CA ALA A 30 -33.83 20.17 -21.17
C ALA A 30 -33.45 19.71 -22.58
N ALA A 31 -32.30 19.06 -22.72
CA ALA A 31 -31.94 18.40 -23.97
C ALA A 31 -32.71 17.07 -24.08
N LYS A 32 -33.53 17.00 -25.12
CA LYS A 32 -34.46 15.91 -25.44
C LYS A 32 -33.68 14.61 -25.70
N LYS A 33 -34.25 13.50 -25.22
CA LYS A 33 -33.81 12.12 -25.53
C LYS A 33 -33.71 11.93 -27.04
N ALA A 34 -32.53 11.62 -27.54
CA ALA A 34 -32.35 10.99 -28.84
C ALA A 34 -32.03 9.51 -28.59
N ALA A 35 -33.05 8.67 -28.68
CA ALA A 35 -32.88 7.23 -28.71
C ALA A 35 -32.22 6.87 -30.04
N PHE A 36 -30.89 6.79 -30.06
CA PHE A 36 -30.18 6.21 -31.18
C PHE A 36 -30.42 4.69 -31.16
N ARG A 37 -31.35 4.24 -32.00
CA ARG A 37 -31.49 2.84 -32.39
C ARG A 37 -30.24 2.44 -33.17
N TRP A 38 -29.38 1.64 -32.55
CA TRP A 38 -28.27 0.98 -33.22
C TRP A 38 -28.52 -0.52 -33.20
N VAL A 39 -28.90 -1.09 -34.34
CA VAL A 39 -28.92 -2.54 -34.58
C VAL A 39 -28.76 -2.72 -36.10
N PRO A 40 -28.06 -3.76 -36.60
CA PRO A 40 -26.71 -4.21 -36.29
C PRO A 40 -25.88 -4.33 -37.60
N VAL A 41 -24.56 -4.45 -37.51
CA VAL A 41 -23.80 -5.18 -38.54
C VAL A 41 -22.84 -6.10 -37.82
N ALA A 42 -23.24 -7.36 -37.67
CA ALA A 42 -22.33 -8.42 -37.26
C ALA A 42 -21.50 -8.82 -38.49
N MET A 43 -20.23 -8.41 -38.52
CA MET A 43 -19.24 -8.98 -39.44
C MET A 43 -18.67 -10.23 -38.77
N SER A 44 -19.14 -11.42 -39.18
CA SER A 44 -18.50 -12.68 -38.80
C SER A 44 -17.17 -12.80 -39.53
N LEU A 45 -16.07 -12.51 -38.84
CA LEU A 45 -14.74 -12.92 -39.24
C LEU A 45 -14.49 -14.33 -38.68
N SER A 46 -14.57 -15.33 -39.56
CA SER A 46 -14.14 -16.69 -39.25
C SER A 46 -12.62 -16.70 -39.13
N MET A 47 -12.10 -16.67 -37.90
CA MET A 47 -10.68 -16.87 -37.66
C MET A 47 -10.42 -18.37 -37.54
N SER A 48 -9.72 -18.93 -38.52
CA SER A 48 -9.23 -20.30 -38.47
C SER A 48 -8.27 -20.45 -37.29
N THR A 49 -8.68 -21.19 -36.28
CA THR A 49 -7.87 -21.56 -35.13
C THR A 49 -6.78 -22.52 -35.57
N THR A 50 -5.58 -22.02 -35.84
CA THR A 50 -4.39 -22.86 -35.72
C THR A 50 -4.06 -22.96 -34.23
N ALA A 51 -4.53 -24.03 -33.60
CA ALA A 51 -4.07 -24.43 -32.28
C ALA A 51 -2.59 -24.79 -32.38
N ILE A 52 -1.71 -23.80 -32.25
CA ILE A 52 -0.36 -24.05 -31.80
C ILE A 52 -0.52 -24.40 -30.32
N GLN A 53 -0.56 -25.70 -30.02
CA GLN A 53 -0.28 -26.19 -28.68
C GLN A 53 1.19 -25.92 -28.37
N HIS A 54 1.49 -24.65 -28.09
CA HIS A 54 2.63 -24.37 -27.25
C HIS A 54 2.17 -24.79 -25.86
N ASN A 55 2.71 -25.91 -25.39
CA ASN A 55 2.61 -26.34 -23.99
C ASN A 55 3.36 -25.32 -23.12
N GLN A 56 2.86 -24.10 -23.07
CA GLN A 56 3.16 -23.17 -22.01
C GLN A 56 2.37 -23.68 -20.83
N LYS A 57 3.02 -24.53 -20.04
CA LYS A 57 2.91 -24.43 -18.60
C LYS A 57 3.49 -23.06 -18.17
N ALA A 58 2.94 -21.97 -18.70
CA ALA A 58 2.94 -20.71 -18.01
C ALA A 58 1.93 -20.94 -16.90
N THR A 59 2.41 -21.43 -15.77
CA THR A 59 1.74 -21.08 -14.52
C THR A 59 1.72 -19.56 -14.52
N SER A 60 0.58 -18.97 -14.89
CA SER A 60 0.27 -17.58 -14.59
C SER A 60 0.13 -17.49 -13.08
N LEU A 61 1.24 -17.71 -12.38
CA LEU A 61 1.44 -17.04 -11.12
C LEU A 61 1.55 -15.59 -11.56
N ASP A 62 0.45 -14.87 -11.38
CA ASP A 62 0.47 -13.42 -11.23
C ASP A 62 1.41 -13.14 -10.05
N LEU A 63 2.72 -13.23 -10.29
CA LEU A 63 3.76 -13.15 -9.28
C LEU A 63 3.86 -11.68 -8.91
N ALA A 64 2.94 -11.27 -8.03
CA ALA A 64 2.99 -10.01 -7.34
C ALA A 64 4.44 -9.74 -6.91
N ILE A 65 4.99 -8.60 -7.32
CA ILE A 65 6.40 -8.27 -7.10
C ILE A 65 6.68 -8.32 -5.59
N PRO A 66 7.65 -9.13 -5.13
CA PRO A 66 7.99 -9.21 -3.73
C PRO A 66 8.67 -7.92 -3.29
N ILE A 67 8.15 -7.33 -2.21
CA ILE A 67 8.72 -6.13 -1.60
C ILE A 67 9.07 -6.37 -0.14
N MET A 68 10.24 -5.91 0.26
CA MET A 68 10.67 -5.83 1.64
C MET A 68 10.79 -4.36 2.03
N VAL A 69 10.28 -3.97 3.20
CA VAL A 69 10.29 -2.57 3.65
C VAL A 69 11.16 -2.46 4.89
N ASN A 70 12.34 -1.84 4.78
CA ASN A 70 13.20 -1.59 5.94
C ASN A 70 12.61 -0.49 6.83
N SER A 71 12.83 -0.61 8.14
CA SER A 71 12.25 0.27 9.17
C SER A 71 10.71 0.33 9.12
N CYS A 72 10.07 -0.83 8.95
CA CYS A 72 8.61 -0.95 8.88
C CYS A 72 7.88 -0.58 10.18
N THR A 73 8.59 -0.49 11.31
CA THR A 73 8.10 0.04 12.59
C THR A 73 7.66 1.52 12.49
N GLY A 74 8.31 2.28 11.62
CA GLY A 74 8.06 3.70 11.40
C GLY A 74 6.77 3.98 10.63
N LYS A 75 6.20 5.19 10.83
CA LYS A 75 4.95 5.61 10.16
C LYS A 75 5.01 5.49 8.63
N MET A 76 6.15 5.83 8.04
CA MET A 76 6.34 5.76 6.59
C MET A 76 6.37 4.31 6.11
N GLY A 77 7.15 3.44 6.75
CA GLY A 77 7.18 2.01 6.42
C GLY A 77 5.80 1.34 6.49
N LYS A 78 5.02 1.65 7.54
CA LYS A 78 3.62 1.19 7.66
C LYS A 78 2.73 1.68 6.52
N ALA A 79 2.89 2.93 6.09
CA ALA A 79 2.12 3.49 5.00
C ALA A 79 2.49 2.83 3.65
N VAL A 80 3.78 2.57 3.41
CA VAL A 80 4.27 1.85 2.23
C VAL A 80 3.68 0.46 2.16
N ILE A 81 3.71 -0.30 3.27
CA ILE A 81 3.13 -1.65 3.32
C ILE A 81 1.65 -1.64 2.96
N LYS A 82 0.88 -0.70 3.53
CA LYS A 82 -0.55 -0.57 3.21
C LYS A 82 -0.80 -0.23 1.75
N ALA A 83 0.00 0.67 1.18
CA ALA A 83 -0.12 1.06 -0.23
C ALA A 83 0.24 -0.10 -1.17
N ALA A 84 1.31 -0.83 -0.85
CA ALA A 84 1.74 -1.98 -1.61
C ALA A 84 0.75 -3.15 -1.55
N ASP A 85 0.20 -3.44 -0.37
CA ASP A 85 -0.86 -4.42 -0.18
C ASP A 85 -2.12 -4.04 -1.00
N SER A 86 -2.52 -2.77 -0.96
CA SER A 86 -3.63 -2.25 -1.78
C SER A 86 -3.35 -2.33 -3.29
N ALA A 87 -2.08 -2.29 -3.69
CA ALA A 87 -1.64 -2.43 -5.08
C ALA A 87 -1.46 -3.90 -5.51
N GLY A 88 -1.70 -4.86 -4.62
CA GLY A 88 -1.55 -6.28 -4.91
C GLY A 88 -0.09 -6.74 -4.97
N LEU A 89 0.84 -6.04 -4.33
CA LEU A 89 2.24 -6.46 -4.22
C LEU A 89 2.42 -7.52 -3.13
N HIS A 90 3.45 -8.36 -3.26
CA HIS A 90 3.74 -9.39 -2.27
C HIS A 90 4.61 -8.82 -1.15
N ILE A 91 4.01 -8.58 0.02
CA ILE A 91 4.75 -8.11 1.20
C ILE A 91 5.54 -9.27 1.79
N VAL A 92 6.87 -9.17 1.78
CA VAL A 92 7.76 -10.15 2.40
C VAL A 92 7.66 -10.02 3.94
N PRO A 93 7.53 -11.13 4.70
CA PRO A 93 7.32 -11.11 6.15
C PRO A 93 8.59 -10.84 6.97
N VAL A 94 9.51 -10.05 6.41
CA VAL A 94 10.83 -9.73 6.99
C VAL A 94 11.06 -8.23 6.85
N SER A 95 11.71 -7.61 7.83
CA SER A 95 12.20 -6.23 7.78
C SER A 95 13.50 -6.10 8.56
N PHE A 96 14.36 -5.16 8.18
CA PHE A 96 15.50 -4.76 9.02
C PHE A 96 15.21 -3.46 9.77
N GLY A 97 15.65 -3.40 11.03
CA GLY A 97 15.49 -2.25 11.90
C GLY A 97 16.73 -2.01 12.76
N ALA A 98 16.60 -1.08 13.71
CA ALA A 98 17.63 -0.87 14.73
C ALA A 98 17.71 -2.07 15.68
N GLU A 99 18.83 -2.25 16.38
CA GLU A 99 19.03 -3.36 17.33
C GLU A 99 17.90 -3.45 18.39
N LYS A 100 17.44 -2.30 18.89
CA LYS A 100 16.31 -2.20 19.85
C LYS A 100 14.97 -2.70 19.30
N GLU A 101 14.85 -2.82 17.98
CA GLU A 101 13.66 -3.27 17.26
C GLU A 101 13.75 -4.75 16.85
N SER A 102 14.92 -5.37 17.02
CA SER A 102 15.14 -6.78 16.73
C SER A 102 14.20 -7.69 17.51
N GLY A 103 13.63 -8.69 16.84
CA GLY A 103 12.67 -9.63 17.39
C GLY A 103 11.24 -9.10 17.55
N GLN A 104 10.98 -7.83 17.19
CA GLN A 104 9.62 -7.31 17.19
C GLN A 104 8.84 -7.85 15.98
N THR A 105 7.59 -8.26 16.21
CA THR A 105 6.65 -8.62 15.15
C THR A 105 5.62 -7.52 14.98
N ILE A 106 5.39 -7.08 13.75
CA ILE A 106 4.36 -6.10 13.42
C ILE A 106 3.26 -6.77 12.61
N GLU A 107 2.01 -6.62 13.05
CA GLU A 107 0.84 -7.05 12.29
C GLU A 107 0.31 -5.90 11.43
N LEU A 108 0.30 -6.08 10.10
CA LEU A 108 -0.22 -5.13 9.12
C LEU A 108 -0.87 -5.87 7.96
N CYS A 109 -2.06 -5.42 7.55
CA CYS A 109 -2.79 -6.03 6.42
C CYS A 109 -3.02 -7.54 6.61
N GLY A 110 -3.21 -8.01 7.84
CA GLY A 110 -3.37 -9.44 8.16
C GLY A 110 -2.10 -10.27 7.97
N LYS A 111 -0.93 -9.62 7.85
CA LYS A 111 0.38 -10.24 7.73
C LYS A 111 1.23 -9.89 8.94
N GLU A 112 2.00 -10.86 9.41
CA GLU A 112 3.02 -10.65 10.44
C GLU A 112 4.37 -10.42 9.77
N ILE A 113 5.08 -9.38 10.19
CA ILE A 113 6.40 -9.01 9.67
C ILE A 113 7.37 -9.03 10.84
N LEU A 114 8.40 -9.90 10.76
CA LEU A 114 9.45 -10.00 11.75
C LEU A 114 10.55 -8.97 11.47
N VAL A 115 10.90 -8.19 12.49
CA VAL A 115 11.98 -7.20 12.42
C VAL A 115 13.27 -7.82 12.93
N HIS A 116 14.28 -7.85 12.07
CA HIS A 116 15.63 -8.32 12.38
C HIS A 116 16.55 -7.13 12.67
N GLY A 117 17.51 -7.36 13.56
CA GLY A 117 18.59 -6.42 13.84
C GLY A 117 19.69 -6.43 12.75
N PRO A 118 20.64 -5.49 12.81
CA PRO A 118 21.75 -5.43 11.87
C PRO A 118 22.70 -6.64 11.97
N SER A 119 22.81 -7.28 13.15
CA SER A 119 23.78 -8.36 13.41
C SER A 119 23.58 -9.61 12.54
N GLU A 120 22.34 -9.88 12.12
CA GLU A 120 21.97 -11.06 11.31
C GLU A 120 21.62 -10.71 9.86
N LYS A 121 21.79 -9.43 9.48
CA LYS A 121 21.30 -8.86 8.22
C LYS A 121 21.75 -9.64 6.99
N GLU A 122 23.05 -9.94 6.86
CA GLU A 122 23.61 -10.57 5.67
C GLU A 122 23.06 -11.98 5.46
N SER A 123 23.00 -12.78 6.53
CA SER A 123 22.49 -14.15 6.50
C SER A 123 21.01 -14.22 6.16
N VAL A 124 20.20 -13.37 6.84
CA VAL A 124 18.75 -13.30 6.62
C VAL A 124 18.47 -12.78 5.21
N LEU A 125 19.13 -11.71 4.78
CA LEU A 125 18.91 -11.12 3.45
C LEU A 125 19.32 -12.10 2.34
N ALA A 126 20.40 -12.85 2.49
CA ALA A 126 20.80 -13.88 1.52
C ALA A 126 19.72 -14.98 1.39
N SER A 127 19.15 -15.41 2.51
CA SER A 127 18.07 -16.40 2.55
C SER A 127 16.79 -15.86 1.90
N VAL A 128 16.41 -14.62 2.24
CA VAL A 128 15.24 -13.95 1.64
C VAL A 128 15.44 -13.75 0.14
N PHE A 129 16.63 -13.38 -0.32
CA PHE A 129 16.90 -13.20 -1.74
C PHE A 129 16.89 -14.54 -2.51
N HIS A 130 17.29 -15.64 -1.86
CA HIS A 130 17.17 -16.97 -2.42
C HIS A 130 15.69 -17.38 -2.60
N GLU A 131 14.83 -17.05 -1.64
CA GLU A 131 13.38 -17.31 -1.69
C GLU A 131 12.64 -16.37 -2.66
N TYR A 132 13.05 -15.10 -2.72
CA TYR A 132 12.47 -14.04 -3.52
C TYR A 132 13.51 -13.43 -4.49
N PRO A 133 13.85 -14.11 -5.60
CA PRO A 133 14.94 -13.68 -6.49
C PRO A 133 14.70 -12.34 -7.21
N ASN A 134 13.44 -11.87 -7.26
CA ASN A 134 13.05 -10.58 -7.85
C ASN A 134 12.69 -9.53 -6.78
N LEU A 135 13.25 -9.66 -5.57
CA LEU A 135 12.98 -8.79 -4.43
C LEU A 135 13.31 -7.32 -4.72
N ILE A 136 12.37 -6.44 -4.39
CA ILE A 136 12.61 -4.99 -4.29
C ILE A 136 12.64 -4.59 -2.83
N VAL A 137 13.73 -3.95 -2.39
CA VAL A 137 13.82 -3.39 -1.04
C VAL A 137 13.45 -1.91 -1.07
N VAL A 138 12.50 -1.51 -0.23
CA VAL A 138 12.12 -0.12 -0.01
C VAL A 138 12.74 0.32 1.31
N ASP A 139 13.60 1.33 1.25
CA ASP A 139 14.36 1.80 2.40
C ASP A 139 13.87 3.17 2.89
N TYR A 140 13.18 3.18 4.03
CA TYR A 140 12.79 4.39 4.76
C TYR A 140 13.47 4.46 6.13
N THR A 141 14.76 4.13 6.18
CA THR A 141 15.60 4.23 7.38
C THR A 141 16.08 5.66 7.65
N VAL A 142 16.88 5.84 8.70
CA VAL A 142 17.44 7.13 9.10
C VAL A 142 18.70 7.48 8.30
N PRO A 143 19.09 8.76 8.16
CA PRO A 143 20.27 9.14 7.37
C PRO A 143 21.56 8.42 7.77
N ALA A 144 21.72 8.13 9.07
CA ALA A 144 22.92 7.47 9.61
C ALA A 144 23.11 6.02 9.12
N THR A 145 22.06 5.36 8.63
CA THR A 145 22.10 3.95 8.22
C THR A 145 22.18 3.75 6.72
N VAL A 146 21.98 4.80 5.91
CA VAL A 146 21.90 4.70 4.44
C VAL A 146 23.10 3.99 3.83
N ASN A 147 24.32 4.35 4.25
CA ASN A 147 25.54 3.73 3.71
C ASN A 147 25.75 2.29 4.20
N GLY A 148 25.25 1.95 5.40
CA GLY A 148 25.28 0.57 5.90
C GLY A 148 24.17 -0.31 5.31
N ASN A 149 23.29 0.28 4.48
CA ASN A 149 22.21 -0.44 3.82
C ASN A 149 22.58 -0.98 2.44
N LEU A 150 23.58 -0.37 1.78
CA LEU A 150 24.23 -0.84 0.56
C LEU A 150 25.01 -2.14 0.80
#